data_AF-A0A1H5GYH9-F1
#
_entry.id   AF-A0A1H5GYH9-F1
#
_cell.length_a   1.000
_cell.length_b   1.000
_cell.length_c   1.000
_cell.angle_alpha   90.00
_cell.angle_beta   90.00
_cell.angle_gamma   90.00
#
_symmetry.space_group_name_H-M   'P 1'
#
loop_
_entity.id
_entity.type
_entity.pdbx_description
1 polymer ?
#
loop_
_entity_poly.entity_id
_entity_poly.type
_entity_poly.pdbx_seq_one_letter_code
_entity_poly.pdbx_strand_id
1 'polypeptide(L)'
;MNRPPLTDRMLDRAEAALRDRPAALARQFEDWAGDPQRDDVEDAATLLVEASEAWVRAGEPEQAVDAARRAVEAGHDVAPDTRCYLVGALLAAGRTGDADAVAAEVRRSRRGDTFVLSFLGESYEEAGHLVEAHRWFTMGLAAAERGGDPAGAAPALLAGRFRVRRELDLPVDEDDQEYADLVVEDLEVDGVDVAAEAAALMKEDGSNPDAFFRR
;
A
#
# COMPACT_ATOMS: atom_id res chain seq x y z
N MET A 1 31.52 21.70 -4.51
CA MET A 1 30.56 22.77 -4.17
C MET A 1 29.33 22.05 -3.67
N ASN A 2 28.91 22.27 -2.42
CA ASN A 2 27.71 21.63 -1.89
C ASN A 2 26.48 22.14 -2.64
N ARG A 3 25.50 21.25 -2.86
CA ARG A 3 24.20 21.66 -3.39
C ARG A 3 23.48 22.58 -2.38
N PRO A 4 22.59 23.48 -2.84
CA PRO A 4 21.68 24.15 -1.92
C PRO A 4 20.78 23.14 -1.19
N PRO A 5 20.27 23.47 0.02
CA PRO A 5 19.30 22.63 0.71
C PRO A 5 18.06 22.36 -0.15
N LEU A 6 17.52 21.16 -0.03
CA LEU A 6 16.27 20.74 -0.65
C LEU A 6 15.10 21.48 -0.02
N THR A 7 14.13 21.79 -0.86
CA THR A 7 12.87 22.41 -0.47
C THR A 7 11.73 21.62 -1.10
N ASP A 8 10.52 21.70 -0.52
CA ASP A 8 9.33 21.04 -1.08
C ASP A 8 9.14 21.39 -2.56
N ARG A 9 9.33 22.67 -2.90
CA ARG A 9 9.23 23.15 -4.28
C ARG A 9 10.23 22.48 -5.24
N MET A 10 11.40 22.08 -4.75
CA MET A 10 12.38 21.35 -5.57
C MET A 10 11.96 19.90 -5.79
N LEU A 11 11.40 19.24 -4.76
CA LEU A 11 10.84 17.90 -4.85
C LEU A 11 9.66 17.89 -5.83
N ASP A 12 8.66 18.74 -5.61
CA ASP A 12 7.47 18.90 -6.46
C ASP A 12 7.86 19.12 -7.93
N ARG A 13 8.86 19.97 -8.16
CA ARG A 13 9.33 20.30 -9.51
C ARG A 13 9.99 19.09 -10.17
N ALA A 14 10.80 18.33 -9.45
CA ALA A 14 11.45 17.15 -9.99
C ALA A 14 10.43 16.07 -10.33
N GLU A 15 9.49 15.78 -9.42
CA GLU A 15 8.40 14.83 -9.65
C GLU A 15 7.55 15.24 -10.86
N ALA A 16 7.14 16.51 -10.95
CA ALA A 16 6.36 16.98 -12.09
C ALA A 16 7.14 16.89 -13.41
N ALA A 17 8.43 17.22 -13.42
CA ALA A 17 9.27 17.20 -14.62
C ALA A 17 9.73 15.79 -15.05
N LEU A 18 9.72 14.84 -14.12
CA LEU A 18 10.20 13.47 -14.32
C LEU A 18 9.09 12.43 -14.17
N ARG A 19 7.82 12.86 -14.11
CA ARG A 19 6.63 11.99 -13.97
C ARG A 19 6.67 10.78 -14.90
N ASP A 20 6.96 11.00 -16.18
CA ASP A 20 6.99 9.96 -17.21
C ASP A 20 8.39 9.33 -17.39
N ARG A 21 9.33 9.63 -16.48
CA ARG A 21 10.72 9.15 -16.49
C ARG A 21 11.12 8.66 -15.09
N PRO A 22 10.45 7.61 -14.57
CA PRO A 22 10.65 7.13 -13.20
C PRO A 22 12.11 6.77 -12.89
N ALA A 23 12.84 6.18 -13.84
CA ALA A 23 14.27 5.92 -13.68
C ALA A 23 15.14 7.18 -13.48
N ALA A 24 14.77 8.30 -14.12
CA ALA A 24 15.49 9.55 -13.94
C ALA A 24 15.13 10.22 -12.61
N LEU A 25 13.86 10.09 -12.19
CA LEU A 25 13.40 10.55 -10.88
C LEU A 25 14.11 9.81 -9.75
N ALA A 26 14.19 8.48 -9.85
CA ALA A 26 14.89 7.64 -8.87
C ALA A 26 16.35 8.07 -8.69
N ARG A 27 17.10 8.24 -9.80
CA ARG A 27 18.48 8.75 -9.75
C ARG A 27 18.58 10.13 -9.12
N GLN A 28 17.62 11.02 -9.40
CA GLN A 28 17.61 12.36 -8.81
C GLN A 28 17.49 12.30 -7.29
N PHE A 29 16.63 11.42 -6.76
CA PHE A 29 16.49 11.18 -5.33
C PHE A 29 17.75 10.54 -4.73
N GLU A 30 18.36 9.56 -5.41
CA GLU A 30 19.63 8.95 -4.96
C GLU A 30 20.79 9.96 -4.92
N ASP A 31 20.89 10.83 -5.93
CA ASP A 31 21.88 11.91 -5.98
C ASP A 31 21.71 12.88 -4.80
N TRP A 32 20.46 13.21 -4.45
CA TRP A 32 20.13 14.05 -3.32
C TRP A 32 20.44 13.39 -1.97
N ALA A 33 20.10 12.11 -1.82
CA ALA A 33 20.41 11.31 -0.65
C ALA A 33 21.93 11.11 -0.45
N GLY A 34 22.70 11.13 -1.55
CA GLY A 34 24.17 11.01 -1.54
C GLY A 34 24.93 12.27 -1.12
N ASP A 35 24.28 13.45 -1.07
CA ASP A 35 24.87 14.73 -0.64
C ASP A 35 23.93 15.47 0.33
N PRO A 36 23.63 14.91 1.51
CA PRO A 36 22.66 15.49 2.45
C PRO A 36 23.13 16.85 2.97
N GLN A 37 22.23 17.83 3.01
CA GLN A 37 22.46 19.14 3.61
C GLN A 37 21.66 19.29 4.90
N ARG A 38 22.18 20.08 5.84
CA ARG A 38 21.60 20.27 7.17
C ARG A 38 20.13 20.74 7.16
N ASP A 39 19.76 21.56 6.18
CA ASP A 39 18.46 22.22 6.10
C ASP A 39 17.59 21.61 4.97
N ASP A 40 17.88 20.37 4.57
CA ASP A 40 17.01 19.64 3.65
C ASP A 40 15.64 19.39 4.31
N VAL A 41 14.57 19.56 3.52
CA VAL A 41 13.20 19.22 3.97
C VAL A 41 13.00 17.72 4.18
N GLU A 42 13.76 16.88 3.48
CA GLU A 42 13.70 15.42 3.57
C GLU A 42 15.06 14.83 3.93
N ASP A 43 15.05 13.79 4.76
CA ASP A 43 16.24 13.04 5.08
C ASP A 43 16.60 12.00 3.99
N ALA A 44 17.81 11.43 4.11
CA ALA A 44 18.31 10.49 3.13
C ALA A 44 17.47 9.20 3.05
N ALA A 45 16.86 8.73 4.15
CA ALA A 45 16.05 7.52 4.11
C ALA A 45 14.74 7.76 3.36
N THR A 46 14.06 8.90 3.58
CA THR A 46 12.86 9.26 2.82
C THR A 46 13.17 9.33 1.32
N LEU A 47 14.25 10.03 0.94
CA LEU A 47 14.66 10.12 -0.47
C LEU A 47 14.99 8.75 -1.07
N LEU A 48 15.58 7.83 -0.30
CA LEU A 48 15.90 6.48 -0.78
C LEU A 48 14.66 5.58 -0.89
N VAL A 49 13.65 5.78 -0.04
CA VAL A 49 12.33 5.15 -0.19
C VAL A 49 11.66 5.61 -1.49
N GLU A 50 11.60 6.92 -1.72
CA GLU A 50 11.05 7.51 -2.94
C GLU A 50 11.80 7.04 -4.20
N ALA A 51 13.13 6.90 -4.10
CA ALA A 51 13.95 6.31 -5.15
C ALA A 51 13.58 4.84 -5.41
N SER A 52 13.39 4.04 -4.36
CA SER A 52 12.99 2.64 -4.48
C SER A 52 11.65 2.49 -5.21
N GLU A 53 10.63 3.25 -4.82
CA GLU A 53 9.32 3.20 -5.47
C GLU A 53 9.37 3.69 -6.92
N ALA A 54 10.18 4.71 -7.21
CA ALA A 54 10.45 5.14 -8.57
C ALA A 54 11.18 4.05 -9.39
N TRP A 55 12.09 3.28 -8.80
CA TRP A 55 12.73 2.14 -9.47
C TRP A 55 11.76 0.99 -9.75
N VAL A 56 10.84 0.68 -8.83
CA VAL A 56 9.75 -0.28 -9.08
C VAL A 56 8.91 0.15 -10.27
N ARG A 57 8.46 1.42 -10.30
CA ARG A 57 7.71 1.98 -11.44
C ARG A 57 8.48 1.99 -12.76
N ALA A 58 9.81 2.05 -12.70
CA ALA A 58 10.68 1.97 -13.86
C ALA A 58 10.86 0.53 -14.40
N GLY A 59 10.39 -0.49 -13.68
CA GLY A 59 10.62 -1.90 -14.03
C GLY A 59 12.06 -2.35 -13.76
N GLU A 60 12.74 -1.72 -12.80
CA GLU A 60 14.14 -1.93 -12.46
C GLU A 60 14.27 -2.42 -11.00
N PRO A 61 13.79 -3.64 -10.70
CA PRO A 61 13.53 -4.04 -9.32
C PRO A 61 14.80 -4.29 -8.48
N GLU A 62 15.94 -4.62 -9.09
CA GLU A 62 17.20 -4.77 -8.33
C GLU A 62 17.72 -3.41 -7.83
N GLN A 63 17.55 -2.34 -8.62
CA GLN A 63 17.85 -0.97 -8.20
C GLN A 63 16.89 -0.52 -7.09
N ALA A 64 15.63 -0.94 -7.14
CA ALA A 64 14.68 -0.69 -6.04
C ALA A 64 15.15 -1.35 -4.74
N VAL A 65 15.59 -2.63 -4.81
CA VAL A 65 16.10 -3.35 -3.64
C VAL A 65 17.36 -2.68 -3.06
N ASP A 66 18.28 -2.20 -3.91
CA ASP A 66 19.47 -1.46 -3.43
C ASP A 66 19.07 -0.17 -2.71
N ALA A 67 18.20 0.64 -3.31
CA ALA A 67 17.73 1.89 -2.73
C ALA A 67 17.00 1.64 -1.38
N ALA A 68 16.08 0.69 -1.32
CA ALA A 68 15.35 0.36 -0.10
C ALA A 68 16.27 -0.18 1.01
N ARG A 69 17.30 -0.98 0.68
CA ARG A 69 18.31 -1.42 1.66
C ARG A 69 19.09 -0.24 2.22
N ARG A 70 19.54 0.67 1.37
CA ARG A 70 20.23 1.89 1.79
C ARG A 70 19.32 2.78 2.64
N ALA A 71 18.03 2.83 2.36
CA ALA A 71 17.06 3.54 3.21
C ALA A 71 17.00 2.94 4.62
N VAL A 72 16.92 1.61 4.73
CA VAL A 72 16.95 0.90 6.03
C VAL A 72 18.29 1.15 6.75
N GLU A 73 19.40 1.13 6.03
CA GLU A 73 20.75 1.38 6.60
C GLU A 73 20.95 2.83 7.07
N ALA A 74 20.28 3.80 6.44
CA ALA A 74 20.30 5.19 6.89
C ALA A 74 19.68 5.37 8.29
N GLY A 75 18.85 4.42 8.75
CA GLY A 75 18.41 4.31 10.13
C GLY A 75 17.31 5.30 10.56
N HIS A 76 16.80 6.11 9.64
CA HIS A 76 15.61 6.94 9.85
C HIS A 76 14.33 6.13 9.58
N ASP A 77 13.30 6.39 10.38
CA ASP A 77 12.00 5.71 10.27
C ASP A 77 11.10 6.45 9.29
N VAL A 78 10.80 5.83 8.16
CA VAL A 78 9.84 6.30 7.16
C VAL A 78 8.54 5.53 7.39
N ALA A 79 7.44 6.23 7.66
CA ALA A 79 6.16 5.60 7.94
C ALA A 79 5.68 4.74 6.75
N PRO A 80 5.06 3.57 6.96
CA PRO A 80 4.73 2.98 8.28
C PRO A 80 5.92 2.34 9.01
N ASP A 81 6.92 1.84 8.27
CA ASP A 81 8.23 1.39 8.73
C ASP A 81 9.12 1.28 7.48
N THR A 82 10.34 1.80 7.50
CA THR A 82 11.23 1.84 6.32
C THR A 82 11.42 0.46 5.68
N ARG A 83 11.36 -0.61 6.48
CA ARG A 83 11.53 -2.00 5.99
C ARG A 83 10.33 -2.50 5.18
N CYS A 84 9.15 -1.88 5.28
CA CYS A 84 8.01 -2.23 4.44
C CYS A 84 8.30 -1.96 2.96
N TYR A 85 8.99 -0.85 2.65
CA TYR A 85 9.42 -0.54 1.28
C TYR A 85 10.44 -1.54 0.75
N LEU A 86 11.31 -2.07 1.62
CA LEU A 86 12.22 -3.16 1.26
C LEU A 86 11.44 -4.45 0.94
N VAL A 87 10.37 -4.76 1.67
CA VAL A 87 9.49 -5.89 1.33
C VAL A 87 8.90 -5.71 -0.07
N GLY A 88 8.30 -4.55 -0.36
CA GLY A 88 7.74 -4.26 -1.69
C GLY A 88 8.76 -4.40 -2.82
N ALA A 89 9.96 -3.82 -2.65
CA ALA A 89 11.05 -3.93 -3.63
C ALA A 89 11.52 -5.39 -3.84
N LEU A 90 11.64 -6.18 -2.76
CA LEU A 90 12.01 -7.59 -2.85
C LEU A 90 10.94 -8.42 -3.57
N LEU A 91 9.66 -8.13 -3.34
CA LEU A 91 8.55 -8.79 -4.04
C LEU A 91 8.58 -8.43 -5.54
N ALA A 92 8.78 -7.15 -5.88
CA ALA A 92 8.94 -6.72 -7.28
C ALA A 92 10.14 -7.39 -7.99
N ALA A 93 11.21 -7.71 -7.24
CA ALA A 93 12.36 -8.47 -7.73
C ALA A 93 12.13 -10.00 -7.81
N GLY A 94 10.96 -10.50 -7.42
CA GLY A 94 10.67 -11.94 -7.34
C GLY A 94 11.42 -12.65 -6.21
N ARG A 95 11.92 -11.92 -5.22
CA ARG A 95 12.71 -12.42 -4.07
C ARG A 95 11.81 -12.68 -2.86
N THR A 96 10.71 -13.42 -3.07
CA THR A 96 9.66 -13.64 -2.06
C THR A 96 10.20 -14.19 -0.73
N GLY A 97 11.17 -15.11 -0.76
CA GLY A 97 11.76 -15.66 0.48
C GLY A 97 12.50 -14.61 1.33
N ASP A 98 13.18 -13.65 0.69
CA ASP A 98 13.81 -12.54 1.40
C ASP A 98 12.76 -11.55 1.92
N ALA A 99 11.72 -11.28 1.12
CA ALA A 99 10.59 -10.43 1.49
C ALA A 99 9.88 -10.99 2.74
N ASP A 100 9.61 -12.29 2.77
CA ASP A 100 8.98 -12.98 3.91
C ASP A 100 9.81 -12.86 5.19
N ALA A 101 11.14 -12.95 5.06
CA ALA A 101 12.05 -12.80 6.20
C ALA A 101 11.95 -11.39 6.80
N VAL A 102 12.02 -10.36 5.95
CA VAL A 102 11.90 -8.95 6.38
C VAL A 102 10.50 -8.65 6.93
N ALA A 103 9.43 -9.09 6.26
CA ALA A 103 8.06 -8.89 6.73
C ALA A 103 7.81 -9.57 8.09
N ALA A 104 8.41 -10.75 8.31
CA ALA A 104 8.36 -11.42 9.61
C ALA A 104 9.11 -10.65 10.71
N GLU A 105 10.21 -9.96 10.38
CA GLU A 105 10.91 -9.05 11.30
C GLU A 105 10.06 -7.84 11.65
N VAL A 106 9.52 -7.16 10.64
CA VAL A 106 8.65 -5.99 10.81
C VAL A 106 7.47 -6.34 11.72
N ARG A 107 6.74 -7.43 11.42
CA ARG A 107 5.63 -7.91 12.24
C ARG A 107 6.01 -8.19 13.69
N ARG A 108 7.22 -8.70 13.94
CA ARG A 108 7.68 -8.97 15.31
C ARG A 108 7.96 -7.68 16.09
N SER A 109 8.46 -6.64 15.43
CA SER A 109 8.77 -5.34 16.05
C SER A 109 7.58 -4.38 16.13
N ARG A 110 6.66 -4.43 15.16
CA ARG A 110 5.49 -3.54 15.01
C ARG A 110 4.20 -4.32 15.24
N ARG A 111 4.13 -5.06 16.35
CA ARG A 111 3.00 -5.96 16.61
C ARG A 111 1.71 -5.17 16.78
N GLY A 112 0.71 -5.49 15.96
CA GLY A 112 -0.62 -4.87 16.04
C GLY A 112 -0.68 -3.46 15.44
N ASP A 113 0.38 -2.99 14.79
CA ASP A 113 0.35 -1.75 14.02
C ASP A 113 -0.47 -1.99 12.74
N THR A 114 -1.68 -1.43 12.70
CA THR A 114 -2.64 -1.64 11.61
C THR A 114 -2.17 -1.02 10.31
N PHE A 115 -1.40 0.07 10.34
CA PHE A 115 -0.86 0.69 9.13
C PHE A 115 0.22 -0.19 8.49
N VAL A 116 1.14 -0.70 9.31
CA VAL A 116 2.15 -1.68 8.84
C VAL A 116 1.49 -2.93 8.24
N LEU A 117 0.45 -3.45 8.87
CA LEU A 117 -0.24 -4.65 8.40
C LEU A 117 -1.01 -4.41 7.08
N SER A 118 -1.64 -3.23 6.93
CA SER A 118 -2.28 -2.84 5.67
C SER A 118 -1.28 -2.72 4.54
N PHE A 119 -0.19 -1.98 4.78
CA PHE A 119 0.84 -1.74 3.77
C PHE A 119 1.51 -3.03 3.31
N LEU A 120 1.81 -3.96 4.23
CA LEU A 120 2.33 -5.28 3.85
C LEU A 120 1.29 -6.05 3.03
N GLY A 121 0.01 -6.03 3.41
CA GLY A 121 -1.06 -6.66 2.62
C GLY A 121 -1.10 -6.16 1.18
N GLU A 122 -1.07 -4.85 0.99
CA GLU A 122 -1.04 -4.19 -0.33
C GLU A 122 0.20 -4.60 -1.12
N SER A 123 1.39 -4.60 -0.49
CA SER A 123 2.64 -5.01 -1.16
C SER A 123 2.58 -6.45 -1.70
N TYR A 124 1.99 -7.38 -0.95
CA TYR A 124 1.81 -8.76 -1.42
C TYR A 124 0.69 -8.88 -2.47
N GLU A 125 -0.38 -8.08 -2.36
CA GLU A 125 -1.47 -8.01 -3.35
C GLU A 125 -0.94 -7.55 -4.71
N GLU A 126 -0.21 -6.42 -4.74
CA GLU A 126 0.37 -5.85 -5.96
C GLU A 126 1.36 -6.80 -6.65
N ALA A 127 2.07 -7.62 -5.87
CA ALA A 127 2.97 -8.64 -6.37
C ALA A 127 2.28 -9.95 -6.81
N GLY A 128 0.95 -10.06 -6.66
CA GLY A 128 0.17 -11.24 -7.03
C GLY A 128 0.24 -12.39 -6.03
N HIS A 129 0.79 -12.16 -4.83
CA HIS A 129 0.86 -13.14 -3.74
C HIS A 129 -0.41 -13.07 -2.89
N LEU A 130 -1.54 -13.41 -3.51
CA LEU A 130 -2.88 -13.20 -2.97
C LEU A 130 -3.14 -13.93 -1.63
N VAL A 131 -2.60 -15.14 -1.45
CA VAL A 131 -2.79 -15.89 -0.19
C VAL A 131 -2.09 -15.18 0.98
N GLU A 132 -0.88 -14.69 0.76
CA GLU A 132 -0.12 -13.91 1.73
C GLU A 132 -0.77 -12.55 1.99
N ALA A 133 -1.24 -11.86 0.95
CA ALA A 133 -1.98 -10.60 1.08
C ALA A 133 -3.22 -10.76 1.95
N HIS A 134 -4.06 -11.76 1.66
CA HIS A 134 -5.25 -12.08 2.46
C HIS A 134 -4.90 -12.31 3.94
N ARG A 135 -3.79 -13.00 4.20
CA ARG A 135 -3.32 -13.26 5.57
C ARG A 135 -2.94 -11.95 6.28
N TRP A 136 -2.23 -11.04 5.61
CA TRP A 136 -1.86 -9.76 6.20
C TRP A 136 -3.08 -8.88 6.50
N PHE A 137 -4.02 -8.76 5.56
CA PHE A 137 -5.25 -8.03 5.77
C PHE A 137 -6.08 -8.60 6.94
N THR A 138 -6.25 -9.93 6.97
CA THR A 138 -6.96 -10.61 8.08
C THR A 138 -6.28 -10.40 9.43
N MET A 139 -4.94 -10.43 9.47
CA MET A 139 -4.20 -10.13 10.69
C MET A 139 -4.36 -8.67 11.13
N GLY A 140 -4.43 -7.74 10.19
CA GLY A 140 -4.69 -6.31 10.41
C GLY A 140 -6.05 -6.07 11.05
N LEU A 141 -7.12 -6.62 10.48
CA LEU A 141 -8.48 -6.51 11.04
C LEU A 141 -8.54 -7.08 12.46
N ALA A 142 -7.99 -8.27 12.67
CA ALA A 142 -7.94 -8.86 13.99
C ALA A 142 -7.09 -8.04 14.99
N ALA A 143 -6.10 -7.27 14.50
CA ALA A 143 -5.36 -6.32 15.34
C ALA A 143 -6.19 -5.09 15.69
N ALA A 144 -6.90 -4.53 14.72
CA ALA A 144 -7.83 -3.41 14.90
C ALA A 144 -8.92 -3.74 15.94
N GLU A 145 -9.54 -4.92 15.87
CA GLU A 145 -10.54 -5.37 16.84
C GLU A 145 -10.00 -5.46 18.27
N ARG A 146 -8.78 -5.99 18.43
CA ARG A 146 -8.19 -6.22 19.76
C ARG A 146 -7.60 -4.97 20.39
N GLY A 147 -7.00 -4.11 19.57
CA GLY A 147 -6.14 -3.01 20.02
C GLY A 147 -6.65 -1.62 19.64
N GLY A 148 -7.74 -1.53 18.86
CA GLY A 148 -8.15 -0.32 18.17
C GLY A 148 -7.33 -0.07 16.90
N ASP A 149 -7.75 0.94 16.15
CA ASP A 149 -7.13 1.32 14.88
C ASP A 149 -6.75 2.82 14.90
N PRO A 150 -5.68 3.20 15.62
CA PRO A 150 -5.27 4.60 15.73
C PRO A 150 -4.78 5.18 14.40
N ALA A 151 -4.37 4.33 13.45
CA ALA A 151 -3.95 4.73 12.12
C ALA A 151 -5.13 4.91 11.14
N GLY A 152 -6.34 4.47 11.48
CA GLY A 152 -7.49 4.50 10.57
C GLY A 152 -7.32 3.59 9.35
N ALA A 153 -6.57 2.50 9.49
CA ALA A 153 -6.27 1.56 8.40
C ALA A 153 -7.38 0.50 8.20
N ALA A 154 -8.37 0.38 9.08
CA ALA A 154 -9.43 -0.63 9.00
C ALA A 154 -10.21 -0.61 7.67
N PRO A 155 -10.61 0.55 7.11
CA PRO A 155 -11.26 0.59 5.79
C PRO A 155 -10.36 0.05 4.66
N ALA A 156 -9.07 0.38 4.69
CA ALA A 156 -8.11 -0.12 3.70
C ALA A 156 -7.88 -1.64 3.83
N LEU A 157 -7.80 -2.13 5.07
CA LEU A 157 -7.70 -3.56 5.38
C LEU A 157 -8.93 -4.34 4.88
N LEU A 158 -10.14 -3.83 5.11
CA LEU A 158 -11.40 -4.41 4.60
C LEU A 158 -11.41 -4.42 3.06
N ALA A 159 -11.07 -3.30 2.43
CA ALA A 159 -11.06 -3.17 0.98
C ALA A 159 -10.08 -4.13 0.31
N GLY A 160 -8.84 -4.21 0.82
CA GLY A 160 -7.81 -5.12 0.31
C GLY A 160 -8.20 -6.58 0.50
N ARG A 161 -8.73 -6.94 1.68
CA ARG A 161 -9.25 -8.28 1.94
C ARG A 161 -10.35 -8.68 0.97
N PHE A 162 -11.33 -7.80 0.76
CA PHE A 162 -12.46 -8.05 -0.13
C PHE A 162 -11.99 -8.33 -1.56
N ARG A 163 -11.09 -7.49 -2.11
CA ARG A 163 -10.53 -7.69 -3.46
C ARG A 163 -9.82 -9.04 -3.58
N VAL A 164 -8.89 -9.31 -2.67
CA VAL A 164 -8.07 -10.52 -2.71
C VAL A 164 -8.92 -11.79 -2.55
N ARG A 165 -9.94 -11.79 -1.68
CA ARG A 165 -10.83 -12.95 -1.50
C ARG A 165 -11.63 -13.27 -2.73
N ARG A 166 -12.10 -12.24 -3.45
CA ARG A 166 -12.80 -12.43 -4.72
C ARG A 166 -11.89 -13.01 -5.79
N GLU A 167 -10.65 -12.55 -5.88
CA GLU A 167 -9.68 -13.12 -6.83
C GLU A 167 -9.28 -14.56 -6.46
N LEU A 168 -9.37 -14.93 -5.19
CA LEU A 168 -9.16 -16.30 -4.70
C LEU A 168 -10.43 -17.18 -4.75
N ASP A 169 -11.55 -16.70 -5.30
CA ASP A 169 -12.85 -17.38 -5.33
C ASP A 169 -13.30 -17.88 -3.94
N LEU A 170 -12.99 -17.12 -2.89
CA LEU A 170 -13.42 -17.45 -1.52
C LEU A 170 -14.88 -17.05 -1.29
N PRO A 171 -15.64 -17.81 -0.46
CA PRO A 171 -17.00 -17.43 -0.10
C PRO A 171 -17.04 -16.08 0.62
N VAL A 172 -18.11 -15.31 0.38
CA VAL A 172 -18.41 -14.08 1.11
C VAL A 172 -18.58 -14.40 2.61
N ASP A 173 -17.96 -13.58 3.47
CA ASP A 173 -18.16 -13.63 4.92
C ASP A 173 -18.60 -12.27 5.52
N GLU A 174 -18.62 -12.20 6.86
CA GLU A 174 -19.11 -11.04 7.61
C GLU A 174 -18.28 -9.77 7.33
N ASP A 175 -16.94 -9.87 7.24
CA ASP A 175 -16.08 -8.73 6.90
C ASP A 175 -16.33 -8.26 5.46
N ASP A 176 -16.60 -9.19 4.54
CA ASP A 176 -16.92 -8.87 3.14
C ASP A 176 -18.28 -8.15 3.04
N GLN A 177 -19.24 -8.47 3.92
CA GLN A 177 -20.51 -7.77 4.04
C GLN A 177 -20.34 -6.38 4.66
N GLU A 178 -19.54 -6.25 5.72
CA GLU A 178 -19.22 -4.97 6.34
C GLU A 178 -18.59 -4.01 5.31
N TYR A 179 -17.65 -4.49 4.51
CA TYR A 179 -17.07 -3.67 3.44
C TYR A 179 -18.12 -3.22 2.41
N ALA A 180 -19.03 -4.12 2.01
CA ALA A 180 -20.07 -3.77 1.07
C ALA A 180 -21.03 -2.70 1.63
N ASP A 181 -21.40 -2.82 2.91
CA ASP A 181 -22.24 -1.83 3.60
C ASP A 181 -21.54 -0.46 3.67
N LEU A 182 -20.25 -0.41 4.00
CA LEU A 182 -19.46 0.83 3.99
C LEU A 182 -19.45 1.51 2.62
N VAL A 183 -19.28 0.72 1.54
CA VAL A 183 -19.30 1.26 0.16
C VAL A 183 -20.69 1.80 -0.19
N VAL A 184 -21.76 1.12 0.23
CA VAL A 184 -23.14 1.60 0.03
C VAL A 184 -23.34 2.92 0.76
N GLU A 185 -22.93 3.01 2.02
CA GLU A 185 -23.05 4.24 2.82
C GLU A 185 -22.31 5.42 2.17
N ASP A 186 -21.07 5.22 1.70
CA ASP A 186 -20.29 6.26 1.01
C ASP A 186 -20.98 6.73 -0.28
N LEU A 187 -21.52 5.80 -1.08
CA LEU A 187 -22.24 6.12 -2.30
C LEU A 187 -23.55 6.89 -2.03
N GLU A 188 -24.29 6.51 -0.99
CA GLU A 188 -25.50 7.22 -0.57
C GLU A 188 -25.20 8.63 -0.07
N VAL A 189 -24.07 8.83 0.64
CA VAL A 189 -23.58 10.16 1.02
C VAL A 189 -23.30 11.02 -0.20
N ASP A 190 -22.75 10.44 -1.26
CA ASP A 190 -22.52 11.10 -2.56
C ASP A 190 -23.81 11.27 -3.40
N GLY A 191 -24.96 10.85 -2.87
CA GLY A 191 -26.27 11.02 -3.48
C GLY A 191 -26.64 9.95 -4.51
N VAL A 192 -25.93 8.82 -4.52
CA VAL A 192 -26.26 7.66 -5.34
C VAL A 192 -27.33 6.83 -4.64
N ASP A 193 -28.47 6.61 -5.30
CA ASP A 193 -29.49 5.68 -4.83
C ASP A 193 -29.12 4.25 -5.27
N VAL A 194 -28.27 3.61 -4.46
CA VAL A 194 -27.71 2.29 -4.78
C VAL A 194 -28.82 1.24 -4.93
N ALA A 195 -29.90 1.36 -4.16
CA ALA A 195 -31.06 0.46 -4.28
C ALA A 195 -31.77 0.62 -5.63
N ALA A 196 -31.95 1.86 -6.11
CA ALA A 196 -32.52 2.12 -7.42
C ALA A 196 -31.61 1.64 -8.57
N GLU A 197 -30.30 1.85 -8.47
CA GLU A 197 -29.34 1.37 -9.48
C GLU A 197 -29.27 -0.16 -9.54
N ALA A 198 -29.20 -0.83 -8.39
CA ALA A 198 -29.23 -2.29 -8.33
C ALA A 198 -30.55 -2.84 -8.92
N ALA A 199 -31.69 -2.23 -8.59
CA ALA A 199 -32.98 -2.62 -9.16
C ALA A 199 -33.09 -2.37 -10.67
N ALA A 200 -32.33 -1.42 -11.23
CA ALA A 200 -32.25 -1.19 -12.67
C ALA A 200 -31.40 -2.27 -13.35
N LEU A 201 -30.22 -2.57 -12.81
CA LEU A 201 -29.33 -3.64 -13.29
C LEU A 201 -30.02 -5.01 -13.31
N MET A 202 -30.74 -5.35 -12.24
CA MET A 202 -31.49 -6.61 -12.13
C MET A 202 -32.65 -6.71 -13.14
N LYS A 203 -33.20 -5.56 -13.59
CA LYS A 203 -34.21 -5.56 -14.66
C LYS A 203 -33.60 -5.75 -16.05
N GLU A 204 -32.36 -5.31 -16.24
CA GLU A 204 -31.64 -5.42 -17.53
C GLU A 204 -31.10 -6.83 -17.78
N ASP A 205 -30.62 -7.52 -16.74
CA ASP A 205 -30.07 -8.89 -16.86
C ASP A 205 -31.13 -10.01 -16.71
N GLY A 206 -32.34 -9.66 -16.27
CA GLY A 206 -33.46 -10.59 -16.05
C GLY A 206 -33.38 -11.35 -14.72
N SER A 207 -32.49 -10.97 -13.81
CA SER A 207 -32.37 -11.52 -12.46
C SER A 207 -33.53 -11.06 -11.57
N ASN A 208 -34.10 -11.96 -10.76
CA ASN A 208 -35.24 -11.62 -9.91
C ASN A 208 -34.78 -10.89 -8.63
N PRO A 209 -35.18 -9.62 -8.40
CA PRO A 209 -34.79 -8.86 -7.20
C PRO A 209 -35.29 -9.49 -5.88
N ASP A 210 -36.33 -10.33 -5.93
CA ASP A 210 -36.87 -11.02 -4.73
C ASP A 210 -36.06 -12.26 -4.31
N ALA A 211 -35.03 -12.67 -5.07
CA ALA A 211 -34.27 -13.90 -4.80
C ALA A 211 -33.22 -13.74 -3.69
N PHE A 212 -32.70 -12.54 -3.45
CA PHE A 212 -31.64 -12.29 -2.45
C PHE A 212 -32.17 -11.88 -1.07
N PHE A 213 -33.39 -11.34 -0.98
CA PHE A 213 -33.96 -10.86 0.29
C PHE A 213 -34.92 -11.84 0.98
N ARG A 214 -34.95 -13.13 0.60
CA ARG A 214 -35.75 -14.15 1.30
C ARG A 214 -34.90 -15.23 1.99
N ARG A 215 -34.74 -14.97 3.29
CA ARG A 215 -34.41 -15.82 4.45
C ARG A 215 -32.94 -16.06 4.78
#